data_AF-A0A142XCJ9-F1
#
_entry.id   AF-A0A142XCJ9-F1
#
_cell.length_a   1.000
_cell.length_b   1.000
_cell.length_c   1.000
_cell.angle_alpha   90.00
_cell.angle_beta   90.00
_cell.angle_gamma   90.00
#
_symmetry.space_group_name_H-M   'P 1'
#
loop_
_entity.id
_entity.type
_entity.pdbx_description
1 polymer ?
#
loop_
_entity_poly.entity_id
_entity_poly.type
_entity_poly.pdbx_seq_one_letter_code
_entity_poly.pdbx_strand_id
1 'polypeptide(L)'
;MQIALGKASGAALLRVGRELVRCTPDNLAEIHCDVYLEQAESGLGVTCHITCPQCPQASVLRPRELLRRAVLDLVSTFEHNGTRITGLRLISLVGTDKKITTSVAPLEPSGASAA
;
A
#
# COMPACT_ATOMS: atom_id res chain seq x y z
N MET A 1 6.45 -8.03 12.92
CA MET A 1 7.50 -6.99 12.84
C MET A 1 6.82 -5.66 12.53
N GLN A 2 6.92 -4.65 13.40
CA GLN A 2 6.42 -3.30 13.11
C GLN A 2 7.57 -2.48 12.50
N ILE A 3 7.37 -1.90 11.33
CA ILE A 3 8.38 -1.05 10.68
C ILE A 3 8.41 0.29 11.43
N ALA A 4 9.55 0.66 12.01
CA ALA A 4 9.71 1.96 12.64
C ALA A 4 9.64 3.05 11.55
N LEU A 5 8.56 3.83 11.54
CA LEU A 5 8.35 4.90 10.57
C LEU A 5 9.09 6.17 11.03
N GLY A 6 10.10 6.60 10.28
CA GLY A 6 10.66 7.95 10.42
C GLY A 6 9.65 9.03 10.02
N LYS A 7 9.89 10.30 10.39
CA LYS A 7 8.98 11.43 10.07
C LYS A 7 8.65 11.53 8.57
N ALA A 8 9.63 11.29 7.70
CA ALA A 8 9.45 11.27 6.25
C ALA A 8 8.55 10.10 5.79
N SER A 9 8.75 8.91 6.35
CA SER A 9 7.92 7.72 6.09
C SER A 9 6.48 7.94 6.55
N GLY A 10 6.27 8.63 7.67
CA GLY A 10 4.93 9.01 8.15
C GLY A 10 4.19 9.95 7.19
N ALA A 11 4.87 10.96 6.64
CA ALA A 11 4.28 11.88 5.66
C ALA A 11 3.95 11.18 4.32
N ALA A 12 4.84 10.32 3.83
CA ALA A 12 4.60 9.52 2.63
C ALA A 12 3.44 8.53 2.84
N LEU A 13 3.36 7.89 4.00
CA LEU A 13 2.28 6.98 4.35
C LEU A 13 0.92 7.68 4.40
N LEU A 14 0.86 8.88 4.98
CA LEU A 14 -0.36 9.70 5.00
C LEU A 14 -0.83 10.08 3.59
N ARG A 15 0.09 10.36 2.66
CA ARG A 15 -0.25 10.62 1.25
C ARG A 15 -0.87 9.40 0.60
N VAL A 16 -0.28 8.22 0.80
CA VAL A 16 -0.81 6.96 0.29
C VAL A 16 -2.20 6.68 0.87
N GLY A 17 -2.38 6.84 2.18
CA GLY A 17 -3.69 6.70 2.83
C GLY A 17 -4.76 7.62 2.24
N ARG A 18 -4.42 8.88 1.96
CA ARG A 18 -5.35 9.84 1.31
C ARG A 18 -5.75 9.41 -0.09
N GLU A 19 -4.82 8.94 -0.90
CA GLU A 19 -5.12 8.46 -2.25
C GLU A 19 -5.91 7.15 -2.22
N LEU A 20 -5.65 6.25 -1.26
CA LEU A 20 -6.46 5.06 -1.04
C LEU A 20 -7.90 5.41 -0.70
N VAL A 21 -8.13 6.34 0.24
CA VAL A 21 -9.49 6.78 0.58
C VAL A 21 -10.23 7.41 -0.61
N ARG A 22 -9.53 8.13 -1.49
CA ARG A 22 -10.13 8.64 -2.75
C ARG A 22 -10.51 7.55 -3.74
N CYS A 23 -9.87 6.38 -3.64
CA CYS A 23 -10.24 5.18 -4.37
C CYS A 23 -11.31 4.35 -3.64
N THR A 24 -11.57 4.61 -2.36
CA THR A 24 -12.59 3.90 -1.57
C THR A 24 -13.98 4.46 -1.85
N PRO A 25 -14.93 3.65 -2.35
CA PRO A 25 -16.34 4.02 -2.36
C PRO A 25 -16.85 4.35 -0.95
N ASP A 26 -17.72 5.36 -0.82
CA ASP A 26 -18.21 5.88 0.48
C ASP A 26 -18.91 4.83 1.37
N ASN A 27 -19.34 3.69 0.80
CA ASN A 27 -19.98 2.60 1.52
C ASN A 27 -19.01 1.55 2.08
N LEU A 28 -17.70 1.64 1.79
CA LEU A 28 -16.71 0.69 2.27
C LEU A 28 -15.94 1.27 3.48
N ALA A 29 -15.90 0.52 4.57
CA ALA A 29 -15.22 0.92 5.80
C ALA A 29 -13.72 0.62 5.78
N GLU A 30 -13.26 -0.24 4.87
CA GLU A 30 -11.90 -0.77 4.87
C GLU A 30 -11.44 -1.12 3.46
N ILE A 31 -10.22 -0.69 3.13
CA ILE A 31 -9.50 -1.08 1.92
C ILE A 31 -8.09 -1.54 2.25
N HIS A 32 -7.69 -2.63 1.63
CA HIS A 32 -6.34 -3.17 1.66
C HIS A 32 -5.68 -2.88 0.32
N CYS A 33 -4.44 -2.44 0.36
CA CYS A 33 -3.61 -2.26 -0.83
C CYS A 33 -2.31 -3.03 -0.64
N ASP A 34 -2.20 -4.14 -1.36
CA ASP A 34 -1.00 -4.96 -1.40
C ASP A 34 -0.09 -4.44 -2.50
N VAL A 35 1.10 -4.00 -2.11
CA VAL A 35 2.12 -3.46 -2.99
C VAL A 35 3.21 -4.50 -3.14
N TYR A 36 3.43 -4.95 -4.37
CA TYR A 36 4.52 -5.83 -4.75
C TYR A 36 5.57 -5.02 -5.50
N LEU A 37 6.83 -5.20 -5.10
CA LEU A 37 7.97 -4.58 -5.74
C LEU A 37 8.62 -5.62 -6.63
N GLU A 38 8.58 -5.39 -7.94
CA GLU A 38 9.14 -6.29 -8.94
C GLU A 38 10.40 -5.63 -9.49
N GLN A 39 11.56 -6.28 -9.38
CA GLN A 39 12.74 -5.80 -10.10
C GLN A 39 12.59 -6.17 -11.58
N ALA A 40 12.44 -5.16 -12.43
CA ALA A 40 12.51 -5.32 -13.88
C ALA A 40 13.89 -4.87 -14.38
N GLU A 41 14.30 -5.35 -15.55
CA GLU A 41 15.57 -4.96 -16.21
C GLU A 41 15.71 -3.44 -16.39
N SER A 42 14.59 -2.72 -16.45
CA SER A 42 14.51 -1.27 -16.64
C SER A 42 14.31 -0.46 -15.33
N GLY A 43 14.23 -1.11 -14.17
CA GLY A 43 14.12 -0.46 -12.86
C GLY A 43 13.14 -1.12 -11.89
N LEU A 44 12.84 -0.44 -10.78
CA LEU A 44 11.88 -0.91 -9.77
C LEU A 44 10.44 -0.78 -10.29
N GLY A 45 9.83 -1.91 -10.62
CA GLY A 45 8.41 -2.05 -10.90
C GLY A 45 7.60 -2.07 -9.61
N VAL A 46 6.43 -1.43 -9.64
CA VAL A 46 5.50 -1.44 -8.51
C VAL A 46 4.13 -1.85 -9.01
N THR A 47 3.62 -2.93 -8.42
CA THR A 47 2.30 -3.47 -8.70
C THR A 47 1.45 -3.33 -7.44
N CYS A 48 0.27 -2.73 -7.56
CA CYS A 48 -0.65 -2.49 -6.44
C CYS A 48 -1.94 -3.28 -6.66
N HIS A 49 -2.31 -4.11 -5.70
CA HIS A 49 -3.56 -4.87 -5.67
C HIS A 49 -4.44 -4.31 -4.56
N ILE A 50 -5.54 -3.70 -4.96
CA ILE A 50 -6.51 -3.13 -4.03
C ILE A 50 -7.62 -4.15 -3.82
N THR A 51 -7.86 -4.51 -2.57
CA THR A 51 -8.91 -5.43 -2.16
C THR A 51 -9.77 -4.79 -1.08
N CYS A 52 -11.06 -5.15 -1.04
CA CYS A 52 -11.94 -4.81 0.06
C CYS A 52 -12.34 -6.10 0.79
N PRO A 53 -12.03 -6.24 2.09
CA PRO A 53 -12.41 -7.44 2.85
C PRO A 53 -13.93 -7.68 2.87
N GLN A 54 -14.72 -6.60 2.84
CA GLN A 54 -16.18 -6.68 2.81
C GLN A 54 -16.73 -7.10 1.44
N CYS A 55 -15.93 -6.97 0.38
CA CYS A 55 -16.31 -7.26 -1.00
C CYS A 55 -15.08 -7.79 -1.79
N PRO A 56 -14.56 -8.98 -1.48
CA PRO A 56 -13.31 -9.49 -2.08
C PRO A 56 -13.42 -9.80 -3.58
N GLN A 57 -14.65 -10.03 -4.08
CA GLN A 57 -14.93 -10.27 -5.50
C GLN A 57 -15.06 -8.99 -6.32
N ALA A 58 -15.31 -7.85 -5.66
CA ALA A 58 -15.14 -6.57 -6.31
C ALA A 58 -13.63 -6.39 -6.45
N SER A 59 -13.08 -6.61 -7.64
CA SER A 59 -11.73 -6.15 -7.95
C SER A 59 -11.78 -4.62 -7.85
N VAL A 60 -11.53 -4.10 -6.65
CA VAL A 60 -11.81 -2.71 -6.30
C VAL A 60 -10.75 -1.85 -6.96
N LEU A 61 -11.04 -1.49 -8.21
CA LEU A 61 -10.44 -0.40 -8.96
C LEU A 61 -8.97 -0.60 -9.33
N ARG A 62 -8.64 -0.29 -10.59
CA ARG A 62 -7.24 -0.12 -10.96
C ARG A 62 -6.66 1.03 -10.14
N PRO A 63 -5.47 0.86 -9.54
CA PRO A 63 -4.77 1.95 -8.86
C PRO A 63 -4.71 3.17 -9.78
N ARG A 64 -5.22 4.31 -9.31
CA ARG A 64 -5.03 5.56 -10.04
C ARG A 64 -3.55 5.89 -10.07
N GLU A 65 -3.09 6.54 -11.14
CA GLU A 65 -1.68 6.88 -11.33
C GLU A 65 -1.09 7.66 -10.13
N LEU A 66 -1.91 8.48 -9.46
CA LEU A 66 -1.54 9.20 -8.24
C LEU A 66 -1.22 8.26 -7.06
N LEU A 67 -1.99 7.19 -6.87
CA LEU A 67 -1.72 6.19 -5.84
C LEU A 67 -0.40 5.48 -6.12
N ARG A 68 -0.16 5.09 -7.38
CA ARG A 68 1.11 4.45 -7.79
C ARG A 68 2.31 5.37 -7.52
N ARG A 69 2.21 6.67 -7.81
CA ARG A 69 3.25 7.66 -7.50
C ARG A 69 3.46 7.81 -5.99
N ALA A 70 2.39 7.91 -5.20
CA ALA A 70 2.50 8.02 -3.75
C ALA A 70 3.15 6.77 -3.12
N VAL A 71 2.85 5.58 -3.63
CA VAL A 71 3.47 4.33 -3.19
C VAL A 71 4.96 4.28 -3.57
N LEU A 72 5.33 4.71 -4.79
CA LEU A 72 6.72 4.82 -5.21
C LEU A 72 7.51 5.78 -4.30
N ASP A 73 6.96 6.94 -3.97
CA ASP A 73 7.57 7.90 -3.04
C ASP A 73 7.78 7.27 -1.65
N LEU A 74 6.80 6.50 -1.15
CA LEU A 74 6.89 5.80 0.13
C LEU A 74 8.00 4.75 0.10
N VAL A 75 8.07 3.94 -0.95
CA VAL A 75 9.10 2.89 -1.13
C VAL A 75 10.48 3.52 -1.23
N SER A 76 10.64 4.57 -2.03
CA SER A 76 11.90 5.32 -2.13
C SER A 76 12.32 5.87 -0.76
N THR A 77 11.38 6.39 0.03
CA THR A 77 11.66 6.88 1.39
C THR A 77 12.17 5.75 2.30
N PHE A 78 11.62 4.56 2.20
CA PHE A 78 12.11 3.41 2.96
C PHE A 78 13.51 2.99 2.53
N GLU A 79 13.78 2.92 1.22
CA GLU A 79 15.11 2.58 0.69
C GLU A 79 16.18 3.59 1.11
N HIS A 80 15.87 4.90 1.06
CA HIS A 80 16.77 5.96 1.53
C HIS A 80 17.09 5.84 3.03
N ASN A 81 16.17 5.28 3.83
CA ASN A 81 16.37 5.01 5.24
C ASN A 81 17.01 3.64 5.50
N GLY A 82 17.52 2.96 4.47
CA GLY A 82 18.17 1.65 4.58
C GLY A 82 17.19 0.49 4.82
N THR A 83 15.89 0.71 4.71
CA THR A 83 14.87 -0.34 4.85
C THR A 83 14.56 -0.91 3.48
N ARG A 84 15.09 -2.10 3.18
CA ARG A 84 14.69 -2.86 1.99
C ARG A 84 13.35 -3.49 2.20
N ILE A 85 12.47 -3.35 1.21
CA ILE A 85 11.15 -3.93 1.24
C ILE A 85 10.93 -4.66 -0.07
N THR A 86 10.33 -5.84 0.00
CA THR A 86 9.97 -6.67 -1.16
C THR A 86 8.47 -6.60 -1.45
N GLY A 87 7.67 -6.35 -0.42
CA GLY A 87 6.25 -6.04 -0.54
C GLY A 87 5.69 -5.42 0.73
N LEU A 88 4.61 -4.64 0.57
CA LEU A 88 3.96 -3.88 1.63
C LEU A 88 2.45 -4.11 1.57
N ARG A 89 1.85 -4.48 2.68
CA ARG A 89 0.40 -4.37 2.86
C ARG A 89 0.08 -3.05 3.54
N LEU A 90 -0.71 -2.24 2.85
CA LEU A 90 -1.24 -0.99 3.34
C LEU A 90 -2.71 -1.20 3.68
N ILE A 91 -3.05 -1.06 4.95
CA ILE A 91 -4.45 -1.17 5.40
C ILE A 91 -4.93 0.24 5.69
N SER A 92 -5.95 0.70 4.96
CA SER A 92 -6.63 1.97 5.25
C SER A 92 -8.03 1.68 5.78
N LEU A 93 -8.21 1.99 7.05
CA LEU A 93 -9.52 2.01 7.70
C LEU A 93 -10.14 3.39 7.50
N VAL A 94 -11.34 3.43 6.91
CA VAL A 94 -12.16 4.63 6.80
C VAL A 94 -13.20 4.58 7.91
N GLY A 95 -12.86 5.17 9.05
CA GLY A 95 -13.80 5.29 10.16
C GLY A 95 -15.01 6.14 9.78
N THR A 96 -16.13 5.93 10.46
CA THR A 96 -17.35 6.77 10.31
C THR A 96 -17.09 8.25 10.66
N ASP A 97 -16.00 8.53 11.39
CA ASP A 97 -15.48 9.86 11.71
C ASP A 97 -14.44 10.39 10.69
N LYS A 98 -14.30 9.73 9.53
CA LYS A 98 -13.31 10.05 8.47
C LYS A 98 -11.85 10.00 8.91
N LYS A 99 -11.55 9.41 10.07
CA LYS A 99 -10.16 9.16 10.46
C LYS A 99 -9.60 8.04 9.59
N ILE A 100 -8.44 8.33 9.02
CA ILE A 100 -7.69 7.41 8.18
C ILE A 100 -6.58 6.83 9.06
N THR A 101 -6.70 5.55 9.40
CA THR A 101 -5.60 4.80 9.99
C THR A 101 -4.95 4.02 8.88
N THR A 102 -3.72 4.40 8.51
CA THR A 102 -2.92 3.65 7.55
C THR A 102 -1.83 2.89 8.30
N SER A 103 -1.90 1.57 8.24
CA SER A 103 -0.90 0.68 8.83
C SER A 103 -0.08 0.02 7.73
N VAL A 104 1.19 -0.21 8.03
CA VAL A 104 2.14 -0.88 7.13
C VAL A 104 2.53 -2.21 7.74
N ALA A 105 2.35 -3.29 6.99
CA ALA A 105 2.95 -4.58 7.31
C ALA A 105 3.81 -5.04 6.12
N PRO A 106 4.98 -5.66 6.36
CA PRO A 106 5.67 -6.36 5.29
C PRO A 106 4.75 -7.46 4.74
N LEU A 107 4.66 -7.57 3.43
CA LEU A 107 4.14 -8.78 2.81
C LEU A 107 5.24 -9.83 2.93
N GLU A 108 4.91 -11.00 3.48
CA GLU A 108 5.84 -12.12 3.33
C GLU A 108 6.07 -12.32 1.84
N PRO A 109 7.32 -12.48 1.38
CA PRO A 109 7.54 -12.96 0.02
C PRO A 109 6.74 -14.24 -0.06
N SER A 110 5.74 -14.28 -0.95
CA SER A 110 4.99 -15.51 -1.17
C SER A 110 6.06 -16.53 -1.50
N GLY A 111 6.36 -17.43 -0.55
CA GLY A 111 7.22 -18.55 -0.77
C GLY A 111 6.72 -19.17 -2.06
N ALA A 112 7.64 -19.43 -2.98
CA ALA A 112 7.39 -20.12 -4.23
C ALA A 112 6.20 -21.06 -4.04
N SER A 113 5.12 -20.82 -4.78
CA SER A 113 4.11 -21.86 -4.95
C SER A 113 4.87 -23.03 -5.54
N ALA A 114 5.19 -24.01 -4.70
CA ALA A 114 5.68 -25.29 -5.14
C ALA A 114 4.54 -25.94 -5.91
N ALA A 115 4.64 -25.92 -7.24
CA ALA A 115 3.95 -26.82 -8.16
C ALA A 115 4.67 -26.78 -9.51
#